data_AF-A0A2U1M8U8-F1
#
_entry.id   AF-A0A2U1M8U8-F1
#
_cell.length_a   1.000
_cell.length_b   1.000
_cell.length_c   1.000
_cell.angle_alpha   90.00
_cell.angle_beta   90.00
_cell.angle_gamma   90.00
#
_symmetry.space_group_name_H-M   'P 1'
#
loop_
_entity.id
_entity.type
_entity.pdbx_description
1 polymer ?
#
loop_
_entity_poly.entity_id
_entity_poly.type
_entity_poly.pdbx_seq_one_letter_code
_entity_poly.pdbx_strand_id
1 'polypeptide(L)'
;MKSNEMSYSQRLVCVKQVKQEAVEEWDDSMPLPGDIIEGIAPADGCTLEGVEDKFFVPTKGKSELRSLLGRISKRNADGFVWLKIRRGDQMVNMRVCAVQEKRHRLQRKFSFRAVSNEKHVAVLDDLDFDQCTELQEMSRKAICSIEKKISKKARYLTSVNVEERGRAQAEIDTLRQEIANFYSRYNA
;
A
#
# COMPACT_ATOMS: atom_id res chain seq x y z
N MET A 1 -16.25 0.92 -36.58
CA MET A 1 -15.83 1.64 -35.34
C MET A 1 -14.35 1.36 -35.16
N LYS A 2 -13.52 2.41 -35.15
CA LYS A 2 -12.07 2.27 -35.09
C LYS A 2 -11.66 1.79 -33.70
N SER A 3 -11.04 0.61 -33.65
CA SER A 3 -10.23 0.13 -32.53
C SER A 3 -9.13 1.14 -32.27
N ASN A 4 -9.25 1.87 -31.17
CA ASN A 4 -8.20 2.78 -30.71
C ASN A 4 -7.17 1.93 -29.97
N GLU A 5 -6.27 1.31 -30.74
CA GLU A 5 -4.96 0.90 -30.27
C GLU A 5 -4.21 2.16 -29.83
N MET A 6 -4.41 2.59 -28.57
CA MET A 6 -3.47 3.50 -27.92
C MET A 6 -2.40 2.65 -27.23
N SER A 7 -1.54 2.03 -28.02
CA SER A 7 -0.25 1.54 -27.56
C SER A 7 0.71 2.73 -27.42
N TYR A 8 0.47 3.55 -26.41
CA TYR A 8 1.56 4.19 -25.68
C TYR A 8 1.61 3.45 -24.36
N SER A 9 2.74 2.82 -24.04
CA SER A 9 2.98 2.18 -22.75
C SER A 9 2.85 3.24 -21.64
N GLN A 10 1.61 3.50 -21.22
CA GLN A 10 1.30 4.52 -20.24
C GLN A 10 1.92 4.07 -18.93
N ARG A 11 2.96 4.80 -18.51
CA ARG A 11 3.59 4.55 -17.23
C ARG A 11 2.69 5.07 -16.12
N LEU A 12 2.36 4.17 -15.20
CA LEU A 12 1.54 4.39 -14.03
C LEU A 12 2.46 4.53 -12.81
N VAL A 13 2.07 5.37 -11.86
CA VAL A 13 2.75 5.41 -10.58
C VAL A 13 2.24 4.23 -9.76
N CYS A 14 3.13 3.32 -9.42
CA CYS A 14 2.79 2.11 -8.69
C CYS A 14 3.65 1.96 -7.44
N VAL A 15 3.08 1.40 -6.38
CA VAL A 15 3.85 0.86 -5.26
C VAL A 15 4.61 -0.36 -5.76
N LYS A 16 5.90 -0.20 -6.03
CA LYS A 16 6.74 -1.27 -6.53
C LYS A 16 7.08 -2.28 -5.44
N GLN A 17 7.37 -1.78 -4.25
CA GLN A 17 7.76 -2.59 -3.10
C GLN A 17 7.40 -1.88 -1.81
N VAL A 18 7.27 -2.66 -0.75
CA VAL A 18 7.15 -2.18 0.62
C VAL A 18 8.42 -2.56 1.38
N LYS A 19 8.91 -1.65 2.20
CA LYS A 19 9.98 -1.90 3.17
C LYS A 19 9.33 -1.97 4.54
N GLN A 20 9.57 -3.05 5.27
CA GLN A 20 9.05 -3.23 6.62
C GLN A 20 10.15 -3.82 7.52
N GLU A 21 10.61 -3.04 8.49
CA GLU A 21 11.71 -3.42 9.40
C GLU A 21 11.25 -4.25 10.61
N ALA A 22 10.01 -4.04 11.06
CA ALA A 22 9.41 -4.83 12.14
C ALA A 22 8.08 -5.41 11.69
N VAL A 23 7.85 -6.62 12.14
CA VAL A 23 6.73 -7.44 11.69
C VAL A 23 5.53 -7.09 12.58
N GLU A 24 4.67 -6.25 12.04
CA GLU A 24 3.43 -5.78 12.67
C GLU A 24 2.27 -6.11 11.73
N GLU A 25 1.10 -6.43 12.28
CA GLU A 25 -0.07 -6.88 11.53
C GLU A 25 -0.42 -5.86 10.44
N TRP A 26 -0.52 -6.35 9.20
CA TRP A 26 -0.96 -5.54 8.08
C TRP A 26 -2.47 -5.35 8.15
N ASP A 27 -2.94 -4.15 7.82
CA ASP A 27 -4.34 -3.79 7.71
C ASP A 27 -4.66 -3.14 6.35
N ASP A 28 -5.95 -3.02 6.03
CA ASP A 28 -6.41 -2.48 4.75
C ASP A 28 -6.04 -1.01 4.49
N SER A 29 -5.61 -0.28 5.52
CA SER A 29 -5.12 1.11 5.39
C SER A 29 -3.67 1.20 4.94
N MET A 30 -2.96 0.07 4.88
CA MET A 30 -1.56 0.01 4.47
C MET A 30 -1.40 -0.23 2.95
N PRO A 31 -0.49 0.50 2.28
CA PRO A 31 -0.23 0.32 0.86
C PRO A 31 0.41 -1.04 0.55
N LEU A 32 0.10 -1.61 -0.62
CA LEU A 32 0.55 -2.92 -1.08
C LEU A 32 1.34 -2.85 -2.38
N PRO A 33 2.31 -3.77 -2.62
CA PRO A 33 2.92 -3.91 -3.93
C PRO A 33 1.88 -4.12 -5.02
N GLY A 34 1.96 -3.32 -6.08
CA GLY A 34 1.00 -3.31 -7.18
C GLY A 34 -0.08 -2.23 -7.05
N ASP A 35 -0.22 -1.56 -5.91
CA ASP A 35 -1.17 -0.44 -5.76
C ASP A 35 -0.85 0.69 -6.74
N ILE A 36 -1.82 1.02 -7.59
CA ILE A 36 -1.69 2.07 -8.61
C ILE A 36 -2.21 3.37 -8.03
N ILE A 37 -1.38 4.40 -8.01
CA ILE A 37 -1.78 5.72 -7.49
C ILE A 37 -2.45 6.50 -8.61
N GLU A 38 -3.76 6.66 -8.50
CA GLU A 38 -4.59 7.39 -9.47
C GLU A 38 -4.71 8.88 -9.10
N GLY A 39 -4.57 9.22 -7.80
CA GLY A 39 -4.64 10.60 -7.37
C GLY A 39 -4.12 10.86 -5.96
N ILE A 40 -3.90 12.14 -5.67
CA ILE A 40 -3.46 12.63 -4.36
C ILE A 40 -4.27 13.84 -3.92
N ALA A 41 -4.62 13.89 -2.63
CA ALA A 41 -5.23 15.05 -1.99
C ALA A 41 -4.46 15.40 -0.70
N PRO A 42 -4.42 16.69 -0.31
CA PRO A 42 -3.90 17.07 1.01
C PRO A 42 -4.78 16.44 2.10
N ALA A 43 -4.17 15.94 3.17
CA ALA A 43 -4.88 15.65 4.40
C ALA A 43 -4.70 16.82 5.36
N ASP A 44 -5.78 17.27 5.99
CA ASP A 44 -5.67 18.02 7.24
C ASP A 44 -5.44 17.01 8.38
N GLY A 45 -4.57 17.36 9.33
CA GLY A 45 -4.10 16.43 10.37
C GLY A 45 -5.24 15.78 11.18
N CYS A 46 -6.41 16.41 11.23
CA CYS A 46 -7.53 16.11 12.12
C CYS A 46 -8.59 15.16 11.55
N THR A 47 -8.68 14.99 10.23
CA THR A 47 -9.79 14.22 9.63
C THR A 47 -9.35 12.79 9.29
N LEU A 48 -9.96 11.82 9.97
CA LEU A 48 -9.81 10.39 9.68
C LEU A 48 -10.95 9.86 8.79
N GLU A 49 -12.05 10.61 8.71
CA GLU A 49 -13.16 10.29 7.81
C GLU A 49 -12.75 10.64 6.37
N GLY A 50 -13.06 9.72 5.44
CA GLY A 50 -12.51 9.73 4.09
C GLY A 50 -12.70 11.05 3.33
N VAL A 51 -11.89 11.25 2.30
CA VAL A 51 -11.91 12.45 1.47
C VAL A 51 -12.84 12.28 0.27
N GLU A 52 -13.58 13.32 -0.09
CA GLU A 52 -14.41 13.31 -1.29
C GLU A 52 -13.57 13.25 -2.57
N ASP A 53 -14.08 12.52 -3.57
CA ASP A 53 -13.38 12.27 -4.83
C ASP A 53 -12.96 13.54 -5.59
N LYS A 54 -13.71 14.63 -5.43
CA LYS A 54 -13.44 15.93 -6.09
C LYS A 54 -12.14 16.61 -5.64
N PHE A 55 -11.60 16.22 -4.48
CA PHE A 55 -10.37 16.82 -3.94
C PHE A 55 -9.09 16.15 -4.44
N PHE A 56 -9.19 14.98 -5.07
CA PHE A 56 -8.03 14.30 -5.62
C PHE A 56 -7.57 14.98 -6.91
N VAL A 57 -6.27 15.28 -6.95
CA VAL A 57 -5.59 15.66 -8.16
C VAL A 57 -5.03 14.39 -8.81
N PRO A 58 -5.44 14.06 -10.04
CA PRO A 58 -4.89 12.92 -10.76
C PRO A 58 -3.37 13.04 -10.95
N THR A 59 -2.67 11.92 -11.02
CA THR A 59 -1.22 11.91 -11.23
C THR A 59 -0.84 11.01 -12.40
N LYS A 60 0.00 11.53 -13.31
CA LYS A 60 0.57 10.80 -14.43
C LYS A 60 2.08 10.70 -14.26
N GLY A 61 2.52 9.55 -13.77
CA GLY A 61 3.93 9.26 -13.54
C GLY A 61 4.55 9.99 -12.32
N LYS A 62 5.73 9.54 -11.92
CA LYS A 62 6.37 9.98 -10.67
C LYS A 62 6.77 11.45 -10.65
N SER A 63 7.10 12.04 -11.79
CA SER A 63 7.52 13.46 -11.85
C SER A 63 6.39 14.40 -11.44
N GLU A 64 5.18 14.15 -11.94
CA GLU A 64 3.98 14.90 -11.57
C GLU A 64 3.64 14.70 -10.09
N LEU A 65 3.65 13.45 -9.62
CA LEU A 65 3.44 13.14 -8.20
C LEU A 65 4.43 13.89 -7.30
N ARG A 66 5.73 13.90 -7.65
CA ARG A 66 6.77 14.61 -6.89
C ARG A 66 6.51 16.12 -6.84
N SER A 67 6.04 16.70 -7.94
CA SER A 67 5.67 18.11 -8.01
C SER A 67 4.45 18.42 -7.13
N LEU A 68 3.42 17.56 -7.16
CA LEU A 68 2.25 17.65 -6.31
C LEU A 68 2.63 17.56 -4.82
N LEU A 69 3.40 16.55 -4.44
CA LEU A 69 3.90 16.36 -3.07
C LEU A 69 4.74 17.54 -2.61
N GLY A 70 5.60 18.08 -3.47
CA GLY A 70 6.40 19.26 -3.15
C GLY A 70 5.58 20.54 -2.94
N ARG A 71 4.37 20.62 -3.51
CA ARG A 71 3.42 21.72 -3.25
C ARG A 71 2.63 21.48 -1.97
N ILE A 72 2.17 20.24 -1.75
CA ILE A 72 1.39 19.86 -0.57
C ILE A 72 2.26 19.96 0.69
N SER A 73 3.50 19.47 0.67
CA SER A 73 4.39 19.52 1.85
C SER A 73 4.76 20.92 2.31
N LYS A 74 4.72 21.92 1.42
CA LYS A 74 4.90 23.33 1.79
C LYS A 74 3.71 23.89 2.59
N ARG A 75 2.52 23.31 2.41
CA ARG A 75 1.27 23.77 3.01
C ARG A 75 0.84 22.90 4.21
N ASN A 76 1.26 21.64 4.23
CA ASN A 76 0.91 20.65 5.24
C ASN A 76 2.14 20.29 6.08
N ALA A 77 2.24 20.86 7.28
CA ALA A 77 3.36 20.63 8.19
C ALA A 77 3.44 19.17 8.69
N ASP A 78 2.28 18.50 8.81
CA ASP A 78 2.19 17.14 9.36
C ASP A 78 2.59 16.05 8.36
N GLY A 79 2.79 16.40 7.08
CA GLY A 79 3.25 15.46 6.04
C GLY A 79 2.22 14.42 5.60
N PHE A 80 1.00 14.44 6.13
CA PHE A 80 -0.07 13.51 5.74
C PHE A 80 -0.75 13.91 4.42
N VAL A 81 -1.07 12.89 3.62
CA VAL A 81 -1.78 13.01 2.35
C VAL A 81 -2.77 11.85 2.20
N TRP A 82 -3.83 12.08 1.43
CA TRP A 82 -4.72 11.03 0.96
C TRP A 82 -4.27 10.54 -0.40
N LEU A 83 -4.21 9.22 -0.57
CA LEU A 83 -4.01 8.56 -1.86
C LEU A 83 -5.32 7.98 -2.33
N LYS A 84 -5.62 8.18 -3.61
CA LYS A 84 -6.62 7.41 -4.35
C LYS A 84 -5.89 6.33 -5.11
N ILE A 85 -6.16 5.09 -4.75
CA ILE A 85 -5.44 3.91 -5.23
C ILE A 85 -6.39 3.02 -5.98
N ARG A 86 -5.90 2.41 -7.06
CA ARG A 86 -6.55 1.31 -7.74
C ARG A 86 -5.85 -0.01 -7.40
N ARG A 87 -6.62 -0.94 -6.82
CA ARG A 87 -6.21 -2.30 -6.42
C ARG A 87 -7.16 -3.29 -7.07
N GLY A 88 -6.72 -3.97 -8.12
CA GLY A 88 -7.60 -4.71 -9.03
C GLY A 88 -8.64 -3.77 -9.64
N ASP A 89 -9.91 -4.15 -9.53
CA ASP A 89 -11.05 -3.34 -10.00
C ASP A 89 -11.59 -2.38 -8.92
N GLN A 90 -10.96 -2.35 -7.73
CA GLN A 90 -11.41 -1.52 -6.62
C GLN A 90 -10.62 -0.21 -6.54
N MET A 91 -11.34 0.85 -6.19
CA MET A 91 -10.77 2.14 -5.81
C MET A 91 -10.76 2.25 -4.29
N VAL A 92 -9.58 2.46 -3.71
CA VAL A 92 -9.38 2.58 -2.27
C VAL A 92 -8.77 3.94 -1.96
N ASN A 93 -9.37 4.65 -1.01
CA ASN A 93 -8.80 5.89 -0.50
C ASN A 93 -8.10 5.57 0.83
N MET A 94 -6.81 5.89 0.93
CA MET A 94 -6.06 5.67 2.17
C MET A 94 -5.17 6.85 2.52
N ARG A 95 -4.99 7.07 3.82
CA ARG A 95 -4.14 8.14 4.34
C ARG A 95 -2.73 7.60 4.55
N VAL A 96 -1.73 8.36 4.14
CA VAL A 96 -0.31 8.02 4.29
C VAL A 96 0.48 9.25 4.73
N CYS A 97 1.67 9.03 5.31
CA CYS A 97 2.66 10.07 5.56
C CYS A 97 3.64 10.11 4.38
N ALA A 98 3.74 11.26 3.71
CA ALA A 98 4.68 11.47 2.61
C ALA A 98 6.06 11.85 3.15
N VAL A 99 7.05 10.97 2.95
CA VAL A 99 8.40 11.15 3.49
C VAL A 99 9.36 11.49 2.36
N GLN A 100 10.08 12.60 2.48
CA GLN A 100 11.13 12.97 1.54
C GLN A 100 12.44 12.24 1.88
N GLU A 101 13.01 11.50 0.93
CA GLU A 101 14.29 10.82 1.11
C GLU A 101 15.45 11.84 1.11
N LYS A 102 16.14 11.98 2.25
CA LYS A 102 17.18 13.00 2.49
C LYS A 102 18.43 12.89 1.61
N ARG A 103 18.66 11.73 0.96
CA ARG A 103 19.92 11.42 0.24
C ARG A 103 19.98 11.92 -1.21
N HIS A 104 18.87 12.35 -1.80
CA HIS A 104 18.83 12.76 -3.20
C HIS A 104 18.63 14.28 -3.35
N ARG A 105 19.73 15.05 -3.33
CA ARG A 105 19.71 16.52 -3.46
C ARG A 105 19.23 17.02 -4.84
N LEU A 106 19.39 16.22 -5.90
CA LEU A 106 19.04 16.59 -7.28
C LEU A 106 17.67 16.07 -7.75
N GLN A 107 17.18 14.97 -7.17
CA GLN A 107 15.86 14.41 -7.48
C GLN A 107 15.13 14.11 -6.17
N ARG A 108 14.19 14.98 -5.78
CA ARG A 108 13.35 14.75 -4.59
C ARG A 108 12.61 13.43 -4.77
N LYS A 109 13.04 12.40 -4.04
CA LYS A 109 12.39 11.10 -4.00
C LYS A 109 11.51 11.06 -2.77
N PHE A 110 10.28 10.58 -2.95
CA PHE A 110 9.32 10.41 -1.88
C PHE A 110 9.02 8.93 -1.72
N SER A 111 8.81 8.53 -0.48
CA SER A 111 8.19 7.28 -0.09
C SER A 111 6.91 7.58 0.70
N PHE A 112 6.03 6.60 0.79
CA PHE A 112 4.83 6.70 1.61
C PHE A 112 4.94 5.76 2.79
N ARG A 113 4.66 6.29 3.96
CA ARG A 113 4.60 5.54 5.22
C ARG A 113 3.14 5.33 5.60
N ALA A 114 2.78 4.13 6.04
CA ALA A 114 1.45 3.88 6.57
C ALA A 114 1.20 4.69 7.85
N VAL A 115 -0.03 5.15 8.06
CA VAL A 115 -0.39 5.89 9.29
C VAL A 115 -0.37 4.96 10.51
N SER A 116 -0.85 3.73 10.36
CA SER A 116 -0.89 2.73 11.43
C SER A 116 0.48 2.13 11.74
N ASN A 117 1.46 2.22 10.83
CA ASN A 117 2.79 1.66 11.02
C ASN A 117 3.88 2.48 10.33
N GLU A 118 4.69 3.17 11.13
CA GLU A 118 5.76 4.03 10.62
C GLU A 118 6.89 3.29 9.88
N LYS A 119 7.05 2.00 10.16
CA LYS A 119 8.05 1.13 9.57
C LYS A 119 7.57 0.51 8.25
N HIS A 120 6.28 0.61 7.93
CA HIS A 120 5.70 0.17 6.65
C HIS A 120 5.85 1.28 5.61
N VAL A 121 6.91 1.19 4.81
CA VAL A 121 7.31 2.22 3.85
C VAL A 121 7.17 1.72 2.41
N ALA A 122 6.15 2.20 1.71
CA ALA A 122 5.93 1.99 0.29
C ALA A 122 6.90 2.83 -0.56
N VAL A 123 7.56 2.16 -1.50
CA VAL A 123 8.46 2.74 -2.50
C VAL A 123 7.79 2.71 -3.86
N LEU A 124 7.82 3.85 -4.54
CA LEU A 124 7.11 4.05 -5.80
C LEU A 124 8.01 3.90 -7.02
N ASP A 125 7.45 3.36 -8.10
CA ASP A 125 8.09 3.32 -9.41
C ASP A 125 7.08 3.63 -10.53
N ASP A 126 7.62 3.93 -11.72
CA ASP A 126 6.82 4.08 -12.94
C ASP A 126 6.77 2.73 -13.64
N LEU A 127 5.65 2.04 -13.56
CA LEU A 127 5.43 0.69 -14.11
C LEU A 127 4.37 0.73 -15.21
N ASP A 128 4.38 -0.23 -16.12
CA ASP A 128 3.24 -0.43 -17.01
C ASP A 128 2.09 -1.17 -16.29
N PHE A 129 0.93 -1.24 -16.95
CA PHE A 129 -0.26 -1.85 -16.36
C PHE A 129 -0.09 -3.34 -16.06
N ASP A 130 0.61 -4.08 -16.92
CA ASP A 130 0.83 -5.51 -16.77
C ASP A 130 1.71 -5.79 -15.55
N GLN A 131 2.79 -5.03 -15.38
CA GLN A 131 3.67 -5.07 -14.20
C GLN A 131 2.91 -4.75 -12.91
N CYS A 132 2.03 -3.74 -12.93
CA CYS A 132 1.20 -3.43 -11.75
C CYS A 132 0.28 -4.60 -11.41
N THR A 133 -0.37 -5.18 -12.43
CA THR A 133 -1.32 -6.28 -12.26
C THR A 133 -0.61 -7.55 -11.75
N GLU A 134 0.60 -7.84 -12.24
CA GLU A 134 1.41 -8.96 -11.75
C GLU A 134 1.76 -8.80 -10.26
N LEU A 135 2.18 -7.59 -9.85
CA LEU A 135 2.44 -7.30 -8.44
C LEU A 135 1.18 -7.44 -7.56
N GLN A 136 0.03 -6.96 -8.05
CA GLN A 136 -1.25 -7.13 -7.34
C GLN A 136 -1.64 -8.60 -7.20
N GLU A 137 -1.46 -9.40 -8.26
CA GLU A 137 -1.77 -10.83 -8.26
C GLU A 137 -0.87 -11.60 -7.29
N MET A 138 0.44 -11.31 -7.28
CA MET A 138 1.38 -11.90 -6.33
C MET A 138 1.02 -11.55 -4.88
N SER A 139 0.74 -10.28 -4.61
CA SER A 139 0.30 -9.81 -3.29
C SER A 139 -0.99 -10.51 -2.86
N ARG A 140 -2.00 -10.56 -3.73
CA ARG A 140 -3.28 -11.23 -3.44
C ARG A 140 -3.10 -12.71 -3.14
N LYS A 141 -2.34 -13.43 -3.97
CA LYS A 141 -2.10 -14.88 -3.79
C LYS A 141 -1.43 -15.18 -2.44
N ALA A 142 -0.44 -14.38 -2.05
CA ALA A 142 0.27 -14.56 -0.80
C ALA A 142 -0.65 -14.33 0.41
N ILE A 143 -1.38 -13.21 0.42
CA ILE A 143 -2.35 -12.87 1.48
C ILE A 143 -3.42 -13.96 1.58
N CYS A 144 -4.09 -14.27 0.47
CA CYS A 144 -5.17 -15.27 0.46
C CYS A 144 -4.71 -16.67 0.90
N SER A 145 -3.48 -17.07 0.56
CA SER A 145 -2.92 -18.35 1.01
C SER A 145 -2.81 -18.40 2.54
N ILE A 146 -2.34 -17.32 3.15
CA ILE A 146 -2.16 -17.24 4.60
C ILE A 146 -3.51 -17.06 5.31
N GLU A 147 -4.42 -16.24 4.78
CA GLU A 147 -5.80 -16.09 5.29
C GLU A 147 -6.56 -17.42 5.31
N LYS A 148 -6.37 -18.28 4.30
CA LYS A 148 -6.93 -19.64 4.30
C LYS A 148 -6.38 -20.50 5.43
N LYS A 149 -5.08 -20.41 5.72
CA LYS A 149 -4.45 -21.10 6.85
C LYS A 149 -5.03 -20.58 8.18
N ILE A 150 -5.14 -19.26 8.34
CA ILE A 150 -5.76 -18.61 9.50
C ILE A 150 -7.20 -19.09 9.67
N SER A 151 -8.00 -19.06 8.60
CA SER A 151 -9.41 -19.48 8.63
C SER A 151 -9.58 -20.97 8.99
N LYS A 152 -8.65 -21.84 8.58
CA LYS A 152 -8.64 -23.24 8.99
C LYS A 152 -8.30 -23.39 10.48
N LYS A 153 -7.32 -22.64 10.97
CA LYS A 153 -6.90 -22.66 12.37
C LYS A 153 -7.94 -22.03 13.31
N ALA A 154 -8.61 -20.96 12.89
CA ALA A 154 -9.70 -20.34 13.65
C ALA A 154 -10.88 -21.31 13.84
N ARG A 155 -11.25 -22.08 12.79
CA ARG A 155 -12.24 -23.16 12.90
C ARG A 155 -11.80 -24.30 13.82
N TYR A 156 -10.51 -24.60 13.86
CA TYR A 156 -9.99 -25.59 14.79
C TYR A 156 -10.06 -25.06 16.24
N LEU A 157 -9.72 -23.79 16.46
CA LEU A 157 -9.76 -23.12 17.76
C LEU A 157 -11.16 -23.17 18.41
N THR A 158 -12.23 -23.06 17.62
CA THR A 158 -13.60 -23.18 18.14
C THR A 158 -13.99 -24.61 18.54
N SER A 159 -13.26 -25.63 18.09
CA SER A 159 -13.54 -27.05 18.35
C SER A 159 -12.69 -27.71 19.45
N VAL A 160 -11.68 -27.02 19.98
CA VAL A 160 -10.68 -27.61 20.90
C VAL A 160 -10.77 -27.12 22.35
N ASN A 161 -10.13 -27.87 23.24
CA ASN A 161 -10.03 -27.58 24.68
C ASN A 161 -9.09 -26.39 24.98
N VAL A 162 -9.10 -25.90 26.22
CA VAL A 162 -8.43 -24.64 26.61
C VAL A 162 -6.92 -24.65 26.38
N GLU A 163 -6.24 -25.78 26.59
CA GLU A 163 -4.78 -25.89 26.37
C GLU A 163 -4.40 -25.90 24.88
N GLU A 164 -5.23 -26.53 24.04
CA GLU A 164 -5.06 -26.54 22.59
C GLU A 164 -5.42 -25.19 21.95
N ARG A 165 -6.33 -24.42 22.56
CA ARG A 165 -6.64 -23.05 22.13
C ARG A 165 -5.43 -22.14 22.18
N GLY A 166 -4.63 -22.20 23.25
CA GLY A 166 -3.42 -21.38 23.38
C GLY A 166 -2.41 -21.63 22.25
N ARG A 167 -2.19 -22.90 21.90
CA ARG A 167 -1.31 -23.30 20.79
C ARG A 167 -1.88 -22.88 19.43
N ALA A 168 -3.17 -23.13 19.19
CA ALA A 168 -3.82 -22.74 17.94
C ALA A 168 -3.83 -21.21 17.76
N GLN A 169 -3.99 -20.45 18.84
CA GLN A 169 -3.93 -18.98 18.79
C GLN A 169 -2.52 -18.49 18.46
N ALA A 170 -1.48 -19.03 19.10
CA ALA A 170 -0.10 -18.67 18.79
C ALA A 170 0.28 -18.97 17.33
N GLU A 171 -0.25 -20.05 16.75
CA GLU A 171 -0.08 -20.34 15.32
C GLU A 171 -0.82 -19.35 14.42
N ILE A 172 -2.04 -18.93 14.78
CA ILE A 172 -2.77 -17.87 14.05
C ILE A 172 -1.98 -16.56 14.09
N ASP A 173 -1.45 -16.19 15.25
CA ASP A 173 -0.66 -14.97 15.41
C ASP A 173 0.63 -15.06 14.58
N THR A 174 1.26 -16.24 14.53
CA THR A 174 2.42 -16.50 13.66
C THR A 174 2.07 -16.37 12.17
N LEU A 175 0.89 -16.83 11.76
CA LEU A 175 0.43 -16.69 10.37
C LEU A 175 0.11 -15.23 10.02
N ARG A 176 -0.50 -14.46 10.92
CA ARG A 176 -0.66 -13.01 10.77
C ARG A 176 0.69 -12.32 10.62
N GLN A 177 1.68 -12.78 11.37
CA GLN A 177 3.07 -12.35 11.27
C GLN A 177 3.71 -12.74 9.93
N GLU A 178 3.34 -13.86 9.33
CA GLU A 178 3.77 -14.26 7.99
C GLU A 178 3.23 -13.31 6.91
N ILE A 179 1.97 -12.84 7.05
CA ILE A 179 1.39 -11.82 6.14
C ILE A 179 2.23 -10.54 6.20
N ALA A 180 2.52 -10.05 7.40
CA ALA A 180 3.38 -8.88 7.60
C ALA A 180 4.79 -9.08 7.01
N ASN A 181 5.38 -10.27 7.17
CA ASN A 181 6.70 -10.60 6.62
C ASN A 181 6.73 -10.73 5.09
N PHE A 182 5.64 -11.14 4.45
CA PHE A 182 5.59 -11.20 3.00
C PHE A 182 5.93 -9.84 2.37
N TYR A 183 5.52 -8.75 3.01
CA TYR A 183 5.80 -7.40 2.54
C TYR A 183 7.25 -6.94 2.71
N SER A 184 8.01 -7.52 3.64
CA SER A 184 9.43 -7.18 3.83
C SER A 184 10.38 -7.95 2.91
N ARG A 185 9.95 -9.07 2.32
CA ARG A 185 10.81 -9.98 1.53
C ARG A 185 11.14 -9.51 0.11
N TYR A 186 10.43 -8.52 -0.44
CA TYR A 186 10.74 -7.94 -1.77
C TYR A 186 11.87 -6.89 -1.72
N ASN A 187 12.84 -7.06 -0.82
CA ASN A 187 13.98 -6.15 -0.61
C ASN A 187 15.32 -6.66 -1.16
N ALA A 188 15.32 -7.67 -2.03
CA ALA A 188 16.53 -8.22 -2.66
C ALA A 188 16.64 -7.78 -4.13
#